data_AF-A0A5C6AYH6-F1
#
_entry.id   AF-A0A5C6AYH6-F1
#
_cell.length_a   1.000
_cell.length_b   1.000
_cell.length_c   1.000
_cell.angle_alpha   90.00
_cell.angle_beta   90.00
_cell.angle_gamma   90.00
#
_symmetry.space_group_name_H-M   'P 1'
#
loop_
_entity.id
_entity.type
_entity.pdbx_description
1 polymer ?
#
loop_
_entity_poly.entity_id
_entity_poly.type
_entity_poly.pdbx_seq_one_letter_code
_entity_poly.pdbx_strand_id
1 'polypeptide(L)'
;MPGTKSDARLNFRINSELKKTIEDAAAQTGQTVSDFAVSTLIQVSRKILMDEQVTQLTERDRQLFAEMLDDESTKPNAALLKAAKQYKKQVG
;
A
#
# COMPACT_ATOMS: atom_id res chain seq x y z
N MET A 1 17.30 11.87 20.61
CA MET A 1 16.93 10.93 19.52
C MET A 1 18.15 10.80 18.62
N PRO A 2 18.78 9.62 18.50
CA PRO A 2 19.89 9.47 17.55
C PRO A 2 19.34 9.71 16.14
N GLY A 3 19.81 10.78 15.49
CA GLY A 3 19.41 11.10 14.12
C GLY A 3 19.81 9.96 13.20
N THR A 4 18.84 9.34 12.57
CA THR A 4 19.04 8.35 11.51
C THR A 4 19.91 8.98 10.43
N LYS A 5 21.16 8.49 10.30
CA LYS A 5 22.07 8.95 9.26
C LYS A 5 21.48 8.60 7.89
N SER A 6 21.42 9.59 7.00
CA SER A 6 21.10 9.42 5.58
C SER A 6 22.25 8.75 4.84
N ASP A 7 22.31 7.42 4.93
CA ASP A 7 23.32 6.57 4.27
C ASP A 7 22.92 6.25 2.82
N ALA A 8 21.65 5.92 2.58
CA ALA A 8 21.15 5.54 1.27
C ALA A 8 20.90 6.74 0.34
N ARG A 9 21.23 6.60 -0.94
CA ARG A 9 21.04 7.63 -1.99
C ARG A 9 20.23 7.10 -3.17
N LEU A 10 19.32 7.92 -3.68
CA LEU A 10 18.65 7.73 -4.96
C LEU A 10 19.20 8.76 -5.96
N ASN A 11 19.76 8.28 -7.07
CA ASN A 11 20.31 9.12 -8.13
C ASN A 11 19.47 8.97 -9.40
N PHE A 12 19.01 10.08 -9.95
CA PHE A 12 18.21 10.10 -11.17
C PHE A 12 18.93 10.89 -12.26
N ARG A 13 18.80 10.43 -13.50
CA ARG A 13 19.18 11.20 -14.68
C ARG A 13 17.89 11.65 -15.36
N ILE A 14 17.66 12.95 -15.38
CA ILE A 14 16.48 13.59 -15.97
C ILE A 14 16.93 14.66 -16.96
N ASN A 15 16.06 15.02 -17.89
CA ASN A 15 16.31 16.14 -18.79
C ASN A 15 16.11 17.48 -18.04
N SER A 16 16.54 18.58 -18.68
CA SER A 16 16.48 19.92 -18.10
C SER A 16 15.05 20.43 -17.88
N GLU A 17 14.11 20.03 -18.74
CA GLU A 17 12.70 20.41 -18.64
C GLU A 17 12.06 19.83 -17.37
N LEU A 18 12.21 18.52 -17.14
CA LEU A 18 11.72 17.85 -15.94
C LEU A 18 12.38 18.42 -14.68
N LYS A 19 13.70 18.71 -14.74
CA LYS A 19 14.40 19.36 -13.61
C LYS A 19 13.75 20.70 -13.28
N LYS A 20 13.46 21.52 -14.28
CA LYS A 20 12.83 22.83 -14.09
C LYS A 20 11.42 22.72 -13.51
N THR A 21 10.61 21.79 -14.01
CA THR A 21 9.27 21.53 -13.44
C THR A 21 9.33 21.16 -11.96
N ILE A 22 10.28 20.30 -11.56
CA ILE A 22 10.45 19.91 -10.16
C ILE A 22 10.95 21.09 -9.32
N GLU A 23 11.86 21.91 -9.85
CA GLU A 23 12.35 23.13 -9.18
C GLU A 23 11.21 24.14 -8.93
N ASP A 24 10.38 24.38 -9.93
CA ASP A 24 9.24 25.30 -9.83
C ASP A 24 8.20 24.79 -8.80
N ALA A 25 7.92 23.49 -8.80
CA ALA A 25 7.00 22.88 -7.83
C ALA A 25 7.56 22.94 -6.40
N ALA A 26 8.85 22.65 -6.20
CA ALA A 26 9.51 22.74 -4.90
C ALA A 26 9.52 24.18 -4.37
N ALA A 27 9.76 25.17 -5.24
CA ALA A 27 9.69 26.58 -4.88
C ALA A 27 8.28 26.98 -4.42
N GLN A 28 7.24 26.48 -5.08
CA GLN A 28 5.85 26.75 -4.72
C GLN A 28 5.47 26.18 -3.35
N THR A 29 6.07 25.06 -2.94
CA THR A 29 5.85 24.45 -1.61
C THR A 29 6.80 24.99 -0.53
N GLY A 30 7.74 25.89 -0.88
CA GLY A 30 8.74 26.43 0.04
C GLY A 30 9.77 25.39 0.49
N GLN A 31 10.01 24.37 -0.33
CA GLN A 31 10.92 23.27 -0.04
C GLN A 31 12.16 23.30 -0.93
N THR A 32 13.24 22.65 -0.48
CA THR A 32 14.35 22.35 -1.38
C THR A 32 13.91 21.28 -2.40
N VAL A 33 14.55 21.23 -3.57
CA VAL A 33 14.29 20.20 -4.60
C VAL A 33 14.39 18.79 -4.00
N SER A 34 15.40 18.55 -3.16
CA SER A 34 15.61 17.26 -2.51
C SER A 34 14.47 16.92 -1.54
N ASP A 35 14.03 17.87 -0.70
CA ASP A 35 12.96 17.63 0.26
C ASP A 35 11.60 17.43 -0.43
N PHE A 36 11.34 18.21 -1.48
CA PHE A 36 10.17 18.04 -2.33
C PHE A 36 10.15 16.66 -3.00
N ALA A 37 11.27 16.24 -3.58
CA ALA A 37 11.37 14.93 -4.23
C ALA A 37 11.16 13.79 -3.22
N VAL A 38 11.84 13.83 -2.07
CA VAL A 38 11.72 12.79 -1.03
C VAL A 38 10.29 12.73 -0.48
N SER A 39 9.69 13.87 -0.13
CA SER A 39 8.33 13.90 0.41
C SER A 39 7.30 13.38 -0.59
N THR A 40 7.39 13.80 -1.84
CA THR A 40 6.50 13.34 -2.92
C THR A 40 6.65 11.84 -3.16
N LEU A 41 7.89 11.34 -3.25
CA LEU A 41 8.14 9.91 -3.44
C LEU A 41 7.58 9.09 -2.27
N ILE A 42 7.78 9.52 -1.02
CA ILE A 42 7.25 8.82 0.16
C ILE A 42 5.72 8.82 0.17
N GLN A 43 5.09 9.96 -0.13
CA GLN A 43 3.64 10.06 -0.18
C GLN A 43 3.04 9.10 -1.20
N VAL A 44 3.56 9.10 -2.43
CA VAL A 44 3.09 8.23 -3.52
C VAL A 44 3.38 6.75 -3.20
N SER A 45 4.57 6.44 -2.68
CA SER A 45 4.96 5.07 -2.33
C SER A 45 4.04 4.50 -1.25
N ARG A 46 3.73 5.29 -0.20
CA ARG A 46 2.80 4.88 0.86
C ARG A 46 1.42 4.62 0.29
N LYS A 47 0.92 5.50 -0.60
CA LYS A 47 -0.37 5.29 -1.23
C LYS A 47 -0.42 3.99 -2.01
N ILE A 48 0.59 3.72 -2.85
CA ILE A 48 0.66 2.48 -3.65
C ILE A 48 0.72 1.24 -2.74
N LEU A 49 1.58 1.23 -1.74
CA LEU A 49 1.72 0.11 -0.81
C LEU A 49 0.47 -0.12 0.04
N MET A 50 -0.26 0.94 0.41
CA MET A 50 -1.54 0.84 1.12
C MET A 50 -2.64 0.36 0.18
N ASP A 51 -2.71 0.87 -1.05
CA ASP A 51 -3.71 0.47 -2.04
C ASP A 51 -3.61 -1.03 -2.37
N GLU A 52 -2.41 -1.61 -2.40
CA GLU A 52 -2.21 -3.07 -2.54
C GLU A 52 -2.74 -3.88 -1.35
N GLN A 53 -2.81 -3.29 -0.16
CA GLN A 53 -3.26 -3.95 1.07
C GLN A 53 -4.76 -3.76 1.35
N VAL A 54 -5.43 -2.90 0.59
CA VAL A 54 -6.84 -2.57 0.81
C VAL A 54 -7.71 -3.29 -0.21
N THR A 55 -8.61 -4.16 0.27
CA THR A 55 -9.71 -4.67 -0.55
C THR A 55 -10.80 -3.61 -0.62
N GLN A 56 -10.95 -2.97 -1.79
CA GLN A 56 -12.06 -2.03 -2.01
C GLN A 56 -13.34 -2.82 -2.29
N LEU A 57 -14.37 -2.58 -1.48
CA LEU A 57 -15.69 -3.18 -1.63
C LEU A 57 -16.67 -2.14 -2.16
N THR A 58 -17.59 -2.56 -3.03
CA THR A 58 -18.78 -1.75 -3.30
C THR A 58 -19.64 -1.66 -2.05
N GLU A 59 -20.56 -0.69 -1.98
CA GLU A 59 -21.43 -0.58 -0.79
C GLU A 59 -22.25 -1.86 -0.56
N ARG A 60 -22.69 -2.51 -1.65
CA ARG A 60 -23.37 -3.80 -1.60
C ARG A 60 -22.47 -4.89 -0.99
N ASP A 61 -21.22 -4.98 -1.45
CA ASP A 61 -20.29 -6.00 -0.98
C ASP A 61 -19.85 -5.75 0.46
N ARG A 62 -19.72 -4.47 0.86
CA ARG A 62 -19.44 -4.06 2.24
C ARG A 62 -20.55 -4.53 3.18
N GLN A 63 -21.81 -4.31 2.80
CA GLN A 63 -22.97 -4.73 3.59
C GLN A 63 -23.02 -6.26 3.72
N LEU A 64 -22.86 -6.98 2.60
CA LEU A 64 -22.84 -8.44 2.61
C LEU A 64 -21.68 -8.99 3.46
N PHE A 65 -20.50 -8.38 3.36
CA PHE A 65 -19.33 -8.78 4.15
C PHE A 65 -19.56 -8.55 5.65
N ALA A 66 -20.16 -7.42 6.05
CA ALA A 66 -20.50 -7.17 7.44
C ALA A 66 -21.52 -8.18 7.98
N GLU A 67 -22.59 -8.47 7.22
CA GLU A 67 -23.57 -9.50 7.57
C GLU A 67 -22.93 -10.88 7.74
N MET A 68 -21.95 -11.22 6.90
CA MET A 68 -21.20 -12.48 7.03
C MET A 68 -20.28 -12.52 8.26
N LEU A 69 -19.75 -11.37 8.71
CA LEU A 69 -18.93 -11.30 9.92
C LEU A 69 -19.78 -11.45 11.20
N ASP A 70 -21.00 -10.93 11.18
CA ASP A 70 -21.94 -11.01 12.31
C ASP A 70 -22.61 -12.39 12.43
N ASP A 71 -22.64 -13.18 11.35
CA ASP A 71 -23.22 -14.53 11.36
C ASP A 71 -22.23 -15.59 11.90
N GLU A 72 -22.24 -15.77 13.22
CA GLU A 72 -21.47 -16.82 13.91
C GLU A 72 -22.04 -18.24 13.70
N SER A 73 -23.23 -18.37 13.12
CA SER A 73 -23.93 -19.65 12.99
C SER A 73 -23.54 -20.43 11.72
N THR A 74 -22.91 -19.74 10.76
CA THR A 74 -22.53 -20.32 9.47
C THR A 74 -21.44 -21.39 9.63
N LYS A 75 -21.70 -22.57 9.06
CA LYS A 75 -20.77 -23.72 9.10
C LYS A 75 -20.11 -23.94 7.74
N PRO A 76 -18.83 -24.35 7.69
CA PRO A 76 -18.18 -24.74 6.45
C PRO A 76 -18.93 -25.88 5.75
N ASN A 77 -19.15 -25.75 4.45
CA ASN A 77 -19.77 -26.80 3.66
C ASN A 77 -18.86 -28.04 3.53
N ALA A 78 -19.43 -29.14 3.00
CA ALA A 78 -18.71 -30.40 2.85
C ALA A 78 -17.43 -30.30 2.00
N ALA A 79 -17.42 -29.42 0.99
CA ALA A 79 -16.25 -29.21 0.13
C ALA A 79 -15.10 -28.51 0.87
N LEU A 80 -15.40 -27.45 1.64
CA LEU A 80 -14.43 -26.75 2.49
C LEU A 80 -13.83 -27.69 3.55
N LEU A 81 -14.67 -28.50 4.20
CA LEU A 81 -14.22 -29.50 5.18
C LEU A 81 -13.30 -30.55 4.54
N LYS A 82 -13.59 -30.98 3.31
CA LYS A 82 -12.74 -31.92 2.56
C LYS A 82 -11.40 -31.30 2.20
N ALA A 83 -11.38 -30.05 1.71
CA ALA A 83 -10.16 -29.33 1.38
C ALA A 83 -9.26 -29.11 2.61
N ALA A 84 -9.83 -28.69 3.75
CA ALA A 84 -9.09 -28.53 5.00
C ALA A 84 -8.45 -29.84 5.48
N LYS A 85 -9.18 -30.97 5.37
CA LYS A 85 -8.64 -32.31 5.69
C LYS A 85 -7.49 -32.72 4.77
N GLN A 86 -7.54 -32.36 3.49
CA GLN A 86 -6.47 -32.66 2.53
C GLN A 86 -5.22 -31.83 2.82
N TYR A 87 -5.37 -30.53 3.06
CA TYR A 87 -4.26 -29.64 3.41
C TYR A 87 -3.51 -30.12 4.67
N LYS A 88 -4.26 -30.51 5.73
CA LYS A 88 -3.66 -31.04 6.96
C LYS A 88 -2.82 -32.31 6.74
N LYS A 89 -3.13 -33.11 5.72
CA LYS A 89 -2.36 -34.31 5.35
C LYS A 89 -1.11 -34.03 4.51
N GLN A 90 -1.04 -32.87 3.86
CA GLN A 90 0.09 -32.47 3.00
C GLN A 90 1.13 -31.65 3.74
N VAL A 91 0.71 -30.86 4.74
CA VAL A 91 1.58 -29.94 5.48
C VAL A 91 1.94 -30.44 6.88
N GLY A 92 1.19 -31.42 7.41
CA GLY A 92 1.51 -32.11 8.66
C GLY A 92 2.29 -33.39 8.40
#